data_AF-A0A0P0DHM6-F1
#
_entry.id   AF-A0A0P0DHM6-F1
#
_cell.length_a   1.000
_cell.length_b   1.000
_cell.length_c   1.000
_cell.angle_alpha   90.00
_cell.angle_beta   90.00
_cell.angle_gamma   90.00
#
_symmetry.space_group_name_H-M   'P 1'
#
loop_
_entity.id
_entity.type
_entity.pdbx_description
1 polymer ?
#
loop_
_entity_poly.entity_id
_entity_poly.type
_entity_poly.pdbx_seq_one_letter_code
_entity_poly.pdbx_strand_id
1 'polypeptide(L)'
;MAALFRSVYRSFHSSVPRWNTMLHPPNPKDYESGAKLWRNLTFFVAFPAIGLCMANAYIGEKEHIEHWNAHRPEFVPYEYLAIRRKRFPWGDGNHTLFHNPRVNALPEGYEE
;
A
#
# COMPACT_ATOMS: atom_id res chain seq x y z
N MET A 1 13.09 11.43 33.66
CA MET A 1 12.95 10.89 32.29
C MET A 1 12.19 9.55 32.23
N ALA A 2 12.52 8.52 33.03
CA ALA A 2 11.85 7.21 32.97
C ALA A 2 10.35 7.20 33.37
N ALA A 3 9.92 8.11 34.26
CA ALA A 3 8.52 8.18 34.71
C ALA A 3 7.55 8.69 33.62
N LEU A 4 8.03 9.60 32.76
CA LEU A 4 7.24 10.14 31.64
C LEU A 4 7.04 9.07 30.56
N PHE A 5 8.08 8.28 30.27
CA PHE A 5 7.96 7.14 29.35
C PHE A 5 7.02 6.05 29.86
N ARG A 6 7.02 5.75 31.16
CA ARG A 6 6.05 4.81 31.76
C ARG A 6 4.61 5.34 31.69
N SER A 7 4.39 6.64 31.84
CA SER A 7 3.06 7.25 31.77
C SER A 7 2.46 7.18 30.36
N VAL A 8 3.26 7.45 29.32
CA VAL A 8 2.80 7.41 27.92
C VAL A 8 2.53 5.98 27.47
N TYR A 9 3.37 5.01 27.88
CA TYR A 9 3.19 3.60 27.53
C TYR A 9 1.95 2.96 28.19
N ARG A 10 1.55 3.44 29.38
CA ARG A 10 0.38 2.93 30.12
C ARG A 10 -0.96 3.36 29.50
N SER A 11 -0.99 4.51 28.82
CA SER A 11 -2.21 5.01 28.17
C SER A 11 -2.55 4.31 26.85
N PHE A 12 -1.58 3.65 26.20
CA PHE A 12 -1.82 2.88 24.97
C PHE A 12 -2.25 1.43 25.22
N HIS A 13 -1.98 0.86 26.40
CA HIS A 13 -2.28 -0.54 26.74
C HIS A 13 -3.49 -0.74 27.67
N SER A 14 -4.28 0.29 27.96
CA SER A 14 -5.52 0.14 28.73
C SER A 14 -6.69 -0.33 27.85
N SER A 15 -6.54 -1.51 27.23
CA SER A 15 -7.61 -2.22 26.52
C SER A 15 -7.88 -3.60 27.12
N VAL A 16 -7.48 -3.83 28.38
CA VAL A 16 -8.11 -4.87 29.19
C VAL A 16 -9.34 -4.24 29.81
N PRO A 17 -10.56 -4.66 29.42
CA PRO A 17 -11.76 -4.17 30.09
C PRO A 17 -11.60 -4.50 31.58
N ARG A 18 -11.69 -3.48 32.42
CA ARG A 18 -11.77 -3.67 33.87
C ARG A 18 -12.96 -4.63 34.10
N TRP A 19 -12.81 -5.64 34.94
CA TRP A 19 -13.87 -6.64 35.19
C TRP A 19 -15.25 -6.01 35.48
N ASN A 20 -15.29 -4.81 36.09
CA ASN A 20 -16.52 -4.05 36.29
C ASN A 20 -17.21 -3.59 34.99
N THR A 21 -16.47 -3.31 33.91
CA THR A 21 -17.03 -2.85 32.62
C THR A 21 -17.68 -3.98 31.82
N MET A 22 -17.34 -5.25 32.08
CA MET A 22 -17.94 -6.41 31.40
C MET A 22 -19.30 -6.81 32.00
N LEU A 23 -19.56 -6.46 33.26
CA LEU A 23 -20.76 -6.86 34.00
C LEU A 23 -21.90 -5.82 33.93
N HIS A 24 -21.66 -4.67 33.30
CA HIS A 24 -22.66 -3.63 33.09
C HIS A 24 -23.04 -3.53 31.60
N PRO A 25 -24.33 -3.31 31.29
CA PRO A 25 -24.73 -3.03 29.92
C PRO A 25 -23.94 -1.81 29.42
N PRO A 26 -23.43 -1.85 28.18
CA PRO A 26 -22.53 -0.82 27.69
C PRO A 26 -23.22 0.54 27.72
N ASN A 27 -22.56 1.54 28.30
CA ASN A 27 -23.13 2.88 28.36
C ASN A 27 -23.09 3.49 26.95
N PRO A 28 -24.21 4.01 26.41
CA PRO A 28 -24.23 4.66 25.10
C PRO A 28 -23.13 5.72 24.91
N LYS A 29 -22.70 6.38 26.00
CA LYS A 29 -21.62 7.38 26.01
C LYS A 29 -20.23 6.82 25.73
N ASP A 30 -19.99 5.54 26.02
CA ASP A 30 -18.69 4.90 25.78
C ASP A 30 -18.44 4.74 24.28
N TYR A 31 -19.47 4.39 23.50
CA TYR A 31 -19.39 4.32 22.03
C TYR A 31 -19.13 5.68 21.39
N GLU A 32 -19.73 6.74 21.93
CA GLU A 32 -19.51 8.11 21.44
C GLU A 32 -18.06 8.55 21.63
N SER A 33 -17.45 8.21 22.78
CA SER A 33 -16.04 8.51 23.06
C SER A 33 -15.07 7.76 22.14
N GLY A 34 -15.34 6.48 21.87
CA GLY A 34 -14.56 5.67 20.94
C GLY A 34 -14.67 6.20 19.50
N ALA A 35 -15.88 6.52 19.05
CA ALA A 35 -16.09 7.08 17.72
C ALA A 35 -15.36 8.43 17.53
N LYS A 36 -15.37 9.30 18.54
CA LYS A 36 -14.60 10.56 18.53
C LYS A 36 -13.09 10.33 18.46
N LEU A 37 -12.56 9.37 19.24
CA LEU A 37 -11.15 9.01 19.21
C LEU A 37 -10.73 8.53 17.81
N TRP A 38 -11.45 7.56 17.24
CA TRP A 38 -11.13 7.01 15.92
C TRP A 38 -11.26 8.06 14.81
N ARG A 39 -12.30 8.90 14.86
CA ARG A 39 -12.44 10.03 13.93
C ARG A 39 -11.21 10.94 13.98
N ASN A 40 -10.78 11.33 15.17
CA ASN A 40 -9.62 12.19 15.33
C ASN A 40 -8.32 11.51 14.85
N LEU A 41 -8.12 10.23 15.14
CA LEU A 41 -6.96 9.48 14.65
C LEU A 41 -6.95 9.41 13.12
N THR A 42 -8.09 9.18 12.46
CA THR A 42 -8.18 9.22 11.00
C THR A 42 -7.76 10.57 10.45
N PHE A 43 -8.27 11.67 11.01
CA PHE A 43 -8.00 13.01 10.48
C PHE A 43 -6.60 13.54 10.80
N PHE A 44 -6.09 13.29 12.00
CA PHE A 44 -4.85 13.89 12.49
C PHE A 44 -3.64 12.97 12.40
N VAL A 45 -3.82 11.67 12.14
CA VAL A 45 -2.73 10.71 12.01
C VAL A 45 -2.78 10.03 10.64
N ALA A 46 -3.89 9.38 10.29
CA ALA A 46 -3.96 8.59 9.07
C ALA A 46 -3.82 9.43 7.80
N PHE A 47 -4.60 10.51 7.64
CA PHE A 47 -4.50 11.35 6.45
C PHE A 47 -3.12 12.03 6.29
N PRO A 48 -2.50 12.61 7.34
CA PRO A 48 -1.14 13.12 7.23
C PRO A 48 -0.12 12.04 6.85
N ALA A 49 -0.22 10.85 7.44
CA ALA A 49 0.69 9.73 7.11
C ALA A 49 0.52 9.29 5.64
N ILE A 50 -0.73 9.15 5.16
CA ILE A 50 -1.02 8.84 3.77
C ILE A 50 -0.47 9.94 2.85
N GLY A 51 -0.61 11.22 3.22
CA GLY A 51 -0.05 12.34 2.48
C GLY A 51 1.47 12.25 2.31
N LEU A 52 2.19 11.91 3.39
CA LEU A 52 3.65 11.70 3.34
C LEU A 52 4.03 10.51 2.46
N CYS A 53 3.35 9.37 2.60
CA CYS A 53 3.60 8.19 1.76
C CYS A 53 3.30 8.49 0.29
N MET A 54 2.23 9.23 -0.01
CA MET A 54 1.87 9.63 -1.37
C MET A 54 2.93 10.54 -1.98
N ALA A 55 3.45 11.51 -1.22
CA ALA A 55 4.53 12.37 -1.69
C ALA A 55 5.81 11.57 -2.00
N ASN A 56 6.18 10.63 -1.11
CA ASN A 56 7.34 9.77 -1.33
C ASN A 56 7.17 8.86 -2.56
N ALA A 57 6.02 8.20 -2.69
CA ALA A 57 5.70 7.35 -3.84
C ALA A 57 5.68 8.17 -5.14
N TYR A 58 5.14 9.39 -5.12
CA TYR A 58 5.09 10.26 -6.30
C TYR A 58 6.49 10.68 -6.78
N ILE A 59 7.38 11.03 -5.84
CA ILE A 59 8.77 11.37 -6.19
C ILE A 59 9.47 10.14 -6.78
N GLY A 60 9.36 8.99 -6.12
CA GLY A 60 9.96 7.75 -6.59
C GLY A 60 9.42 7.30 -7.95
N GLU A 61 8.12 7.46 -8.22
CA GLU A 61 7.53 7.12 -9.51
C GLU A 61 8.04 8.04 -10.63
N LYS A 62 8.22 9.34 -10.37
CA LYS A 62 8.81 10.25 -11.36
C LYS A 62 10.24 9.87 -11.71
N GLU A 63 11.06 9.56 -10.71
CA GLU A 63 12.43 9.08 -10.93
C GLU A 63 12.44 7.75 -11.70
N HIS A 64 11.52 6.84 -11.38
CA HIS A 64 11.37 5.58 -12.10
C HIS A 64 10.99 5.79 -13.56
N ILE A 65 10.01 6.65 -13.86
CA ILE A 65 9.61 7.00 -15.23
C ILE A 65 10.78 7.63 -16.01
N GLU A 66 11.50 8.57 -15.39
CA GLU A 66 12.67 9.20 -16.00
C GLU A 66 13.77 8.18 -16.31
N HIS A 67 14.07 7.28 -15.37
CA HIS A 67 15.02 6.19 -15.56
C HIS A 67 14.60 5.26 -16.70
N TRP A 68 13.33 4.85 -16.76
CA TRP A 68 12.82 3.99 -17.83
C TRP A 68 12.86 4.64 -19.21
N ASN A 69 12.64 5.96 -19.30
CA ASN A 69 12.74 6.69 -20.56
C ASN A 69 14.19 6.85 -21.03
N ALA A 70 15.15 6.97 -20.11
CA ALA A 70 16.57 7.16 -20.43
C ALA A 70 17.34 5.83 -20.62
N HIS A 71 17.01 4.80 -19.85
CA HIS A 71 17.79 3.55 -19.74
C HIS A 71 16.88 2.31 -19.75
N ARG A 72 16.02 2.19 -20.76
CA ARG A 72 15.26 0.95 -20.97
C ARG A 72 16.25 -0.23 -21.05
N PRO A 73 16.08 -1.29 -20.23
CA PRO A 73 16.96 -2.46 -20.29
C PRO A 73 16.91 -3.09 -21.68
N GLU A 74 18.06 -3.54 -22.18
CA GLU A 74 18.13 -4.28 -23.43
C GLU A 74 17.32 -5.58 -23.33
N PHE A 75 16.60 -5.92 -24.41
CA PHE A 75 15.85 -7.17 -24.46
C PHE A 75 16.82 -8.35 -24.64
N VAL A 76 16.81 -9.27 -23.67
CA VAL A 76 17.51 -10.55 -23.78
C VAL A 76 16.47 -11.67 -23.79
N PRO A 77 16.37 -12.48 -24.85
CA PRO A 77 15.35 -13.52 -24.99
C PRO A 77 15.70 -14.75 -24.15
N TYR A 78 15.64 -14.60 -22.82
CA TYR A 78 15.80 -15.71 -21.91
C TYR A 78 14.66 -16.71 -22.10
N GLU A 79 14.97 -18.00 -22.21
CA GLU A 79 13.99 -19.07 -22.46
C GLU A 79 12.89 -19.18 -21.38
N TYR A 80 13.18 -18.70 -20.17
CA TYR A 80 12.24 -18.71 -19.06
C TYR A 80 11.36 -17.45 -18.99
N LEU A 81 11.63 -16.42 -19.80
CA LEU A 81 10.85 -15.19 -19.89
C LEU A 81 9.91 -15.23 -21.10
N ALA A 82 8.82 -14.45 -21.01
CA ALA A 82 7.83 -14.29 -22.07
C ALA A 82 7.23 -15.59 -22.66
N ILE A 83 7.35 -16.74 -21.99
CA ILE A 83 6.93 -18.06 -22.51
C ILE A 83 5.46 -18.07 -22.94
N ARG A 84 5.21 -18.44 -24.21
CA ARG A 84 3.86 -18.62 -24.78
C ARG A 84 3.61 -20.06 -25.21
N ARG A 85 3.01 -20.86 -24.33
CA ARG A 85 2.60 -22.26 -24.66
C ARG A 85 1.24 -22.32 -25.37
N LYS A 86 0.33 -21.41 -25.01
CA LYS A 86 -1.00 -21.26 -25.60
C LYS A 86 -1.30 -19.78 -25.73
N ARG A 87 -2.03 -19.41 -26.78
CA ARG A 87 -2.52 -18.04 -26.99
C ARG A 87 -3.45 -17.62 -25.86
N PHE A 88 -3.38 -16.37 -25.46
CA PHE A 88 -4.35 -15.79 -24.52
C PHE A 88 -5.75 -15.73 -25.15
N PRO A 89 -6.83 -15.79 -24.35
CA PRO A 89 -8.20 -15.81 -24.85
C PRO A 89 -8.76 -14.42 -25.23
N TRP A 90 -7.92 -13.41 -25.42
CA TRP A 90 -8.31 -12.05 -25.80
C TRP A 90 -7.30 -11.44 -26.79
N GLY A 91 -7.72 -10.36 -27.45
CA GLY A 91 -6.87 -9.60 -28.37
C GLY A 91 -6.28 -10.47 -29.47
N ASP A 92 -4.98 -10.32 -29.70
CA ASP A 92 -4.18 -11.12 -30.65
C ASP A 92 -3.66 -12.45 -30.07
N GLY A 93 -3.97 -12.71 -28.78
CA GLY A 93 -3.47 -13.86 -28.04
C GLY A 93 -2.00 -13.75 -27.63
N ASN A 94 -1.33 -12.63 -27.94
CA ASN A 94 0.08 -12.39 -27.63
C ASN A 94 0.32 -11.24 -26.63
N HIS A 95 -0.68 -10.46 -26.24
CA HIS A 95 -0.52 -9.46 -25.19
C HIS A 95 -1.13 -9.92 -23.86
N THR A 96 -0.37 -9.77 -22.77
CA THR A 96 -0.86 -10.03 -21.41
C THR A 96 -1.99 -9.05 -21.05
N LEU A 97 -2.82 -9.38 -20.06
CA LEU A 97 -3.96 -8.53 -19.67
C LEU A 97 -3.56 -7.09 -19.28
N PHE A 98 -2.44 -6.94 -18.56
CA PHE A 98 -1.85 -5.65 -18.21
C PHE A 98 -0.56 -5.42 -19.00
N HIS A 99 -0.65 -5.55 -20.33
CA HIS A 99 0.47 -5.27 -21.21
C HIS A 99 0.72 -3.76 -21.31
N ASN A 100 1.99 -3.35 -21.18
CA ASN A 100 2.44 -1.99 -21.39
C ASN A 100 3.61 -2.02 -22.40
N PRO A 101 3.42 -1.52 -23.64
CA PRO A 101 4.42 -1.60 -24.71
C PRO A 101 5.77 -0.99 -24.33
N ARG A 102 5.78 -0.01 -23.42
CA ARG A 102 7.01 0.68 -23.00
C ARG A 102 7.91 -0.20 -22.13
N VAL A 103 7.34 -1.12 -21.34
CA VAL A 103 8.11 -1.86 -20.31
C VAL A 103 8.03 -3.38 -20.45
N ASN A 104 7.01 -3.91 -21.12
CA ASN A 104 6.81 -5.34 -21.26
C ASN A 104 7.24 -5.77 -22.67
N ALA A 105 8.29 -6.58 -22.76
CA ALA A 105 8.69 -7.20 -24.02
C ALA A 105 7.76 -8.37 -24.40
N LEU A 106 7.54 -8.52 -25.70
CA LEU A 106 7.02 -9.74 -26.31
C LEU A 106 8.14 -10.77 -26.48
N PRO A 107 7.82 -12.03 -26.86
CA PRO A 107 8.85 -13.03 -27.16
C PRO A 107 9.86 -12.60 -28.22
N GLU A 108 9.43 -11.75 -29.16
CA GLU A 108 10.27 -11.20 -30.24
C GLU A 108 11.00 -9.91 -29.85
N GLY A 109 10.80 -9.42 -28.63
CA GLY A 109 11.39 -8.19 -28.13
C GLY A 109 10.37 -7.12 -27.80
N TYR A 110 10.87 -5.92 -27.59
CA TYR A 110 10.04 -4.79 -27.25
C TYR A 110 9.28 -4.23 -28.45
N GLU A 111 8.07 -3.76 -28.19
CA GLU A 111 7.30 -2.99 -29.14
C GLU A 111 7.89 -1.56 -29.29
N GLU A 112 7.77 -1.01 -30.50
CA GLU A 112 8.18 0.36 -30.86
C GLU A 112 7.16 1.41 -30.39
#